data_AF-A0A661S840-F1
#
_entry.id   AF-A0A661S840-F1
#
_cell.length_a   1.000
_cell.length_b   1.000
_cell.length_c   1.000
_cell.angle_alpha   90.00
_cell.angle_beta   90.00
_cell.angle_gamma   90.00
#
_symmetry.space_group_name_H-M   'P 1'
#
loop_
_entity.id
_entity.type
_entity.pdbx_description
1 polymer ?
#
loop_
_entity_poly.entity_id
_entity_poly.type
_entity_poly.pdbx_seq_one_letter_code
_entity_poly.pdbx_strand_id
1 'polypeptide(L)'
;MNNSQTTIVRDSRGLSIAGTRITLYDVMDYVTENWPPELVQYWLNLTDRQIKDAMDYIENNRAEVEAEYRLVLKQAEEIRQYWEDHNREHFAKIREMPRRPGKEGLWMKLKAEKTKLEQEYGNYSD
;
A
#
# COMPACT_ATOMS: atom_id res chain seq x y z
N MET A 1 -20.44 -33.94 7.32
CA MET A 1 -19.06 -33.86 6.78
C MET A 1 -18.60 -32.42 6.98
N ASN A 2 -17.69 -32.16 7.92
CA ASN A 2 -17.18 -30.81 8.13
C ASN A 2 -16.21 -30.49 6.99
N ASN A 3 -16.60 -29.58 6.11
CA ASN A 3 -15.71 -28.95 5.14
C ASN A 3 -14.75 -28.06 5.94
N SER A 4 -13.61 -28.59 6.36
CA SER A 4 -12.52 -27.79 6.91
C SER A 4 -11.99 -26.91 5.80
N GLN A 5 -12.60 -25.74 5.57
CA GLN A 5 -12.05 -24.77 4.64
C GLN A 5 -10.64 -24.43 5.09
N THR A 6 -9.65 -24.70 4.23
CA THR A 6 -8.25 -24.36 4.47
C THR A 6 -8.15 -22.84 4.60
N THR A 7 -7.56 -22.37 5.70
CA THR A 7 -7.44 -20.94 5.99
C THR A 7 -6.45 -20.23 5.07
N ILE A 8 -5.41 -20.93 4.61
CA ILE A 8 -4.46 -20.44 3.61
C ILE A 8 -4.80 -21.07 2.25
N VAL A 9 -5.11 -20.23 1.27
CA VAL A 9 -5.51 -20.64 -0.08
C VAL A 9 -4.62 -19.97 -1.11
N ARG A 10 -4.42 -20.60 -2.26
CA ARG A 10 -3.68 -20.01 -3.38
C ARG A 10 -4.66 -19.46 -4.42
N ASP A 11 -4.54 -18.18 -4.75
CA ASP A 11 -5.34 -17.52 -5.78
C ASP A 11 -4.46 -16.72 -6.75
N SER A 12 -5.07 -15.88 -7.58
CA SER A 12 -4.34 -15.05 -8.56
C SER A 12 -3.36 -14.06 -7.93
N ARG A 13 -3.44 -13.81 -6.62
CA ARG A 13 -2.54 -12.93 -5.86
C ARG A 13 -1.44 -13.69 -5.13
N GLY A 14 -1.45 -15.03 -5.17
CA GLY A 14 -0.52 -15.89 -4.44
C GLY A 14 -1.16 -16.51 -3.19
N LEU A 15 -0.36 -16.70 -2.14
CA LEU A 15 -0.80 -17.26 -0.86
C LEU A 15 -1.66 -16.23 -0.10
N SER A 16 -2.94 -16.55 0.09
CA SER A 16 -3.97 -15.66 0.64
C SER A 16 -4.71 -16.27 1.82
N ILE A 17 -5.14 -15.42 2.76
CA ILE A 17 -6.00 -15.83 3.88
C ILE A 17 -7.46 -15.87 3.39
N ALA A 18 -8.07 -17.05 3.44
CA ALA A 18 -9.43 -17.30 3.00
C ALA A 18 -10.43 -16.35 3.69
N GLY A 19 -11.37 -15.82 2.90
CA GLY A 19 -12.37 -14.86 3.36
C GLY A 19 -11.85 -13.42 3.47
N THR A 20 -10.61 -13.14 3.05
CA THR A 20 -10.01 -11.80 3.10
C THR A 20 -9.29 -11.43 1.81
N ARG A 21 -8.92 -10.15 1.69
CA ARG A 21 -7.99 -9.67 0.65
C ARG A 21 -6.52 -9.68 1.13
N ILE A 22 -6.25 -10.27 2.29
CA ILE A 22 -4.92 -10.28 2.92
C ILE A 22 -4.14 -11.48 2.40
N THR A 23 -2.94 -11.22 1.91
CA THR A 23 -1.95 -12.21 1.51
C THR A 23 -1.04 -12.56 2.68
N LEU A 24 -0.36 -13.71 2.62
CA LEU A 24 0.73 -13.97 3.57
C LEU A 24 1.88 -12.97 3.41
N TYR A 25 2.01 -12.32 2.26
CA TYR A 25 3.02 -11.29 2.03
C TYR A 25 2.71 -10.01 2.82
N ASP A 26 1.43 -9.64 2.94
CA ASP A 26 0.99 -8.54 3.82
C ASP A 26 1.31 -8.86 5.30
N VAL A 27 1.19 -10.13 5.70
CA VAL A 27 1.58 -10.57 7.06
C VAL A 27 3.11 -10.52 7.24
N MET A 28 3.86 -10.90 6.21
CA MET A 28 5.33 -10.91 6.23
C MET A 28 5.94 -9.52 6.40
N ASP A 29 5.28 -8.45 5.95
CA ASP A 29 5.73 -7.07 6.21
C ASP A 29 5.90 -6.81 7.72
N TYR A 30 5.00 -7.34 8.56
CA TYR A 30 5.07 -7.17 10.02
C TYR A 30 5.95 -8.22 10.69
N VAL A 31 5.92 -9.47 10.21
CA VAL A 31 6.75 -10.56 10.77
C VAL A 31 8.23 -10.26 10.60
N THR A 32 8.64 -9.72 9.45
CA THR A 32 10.05 -9.34 9.21
C THR A 32 10.51 -8.17 10.09
N GLU A 33 9.59 -7.33 10.54
CA GLU A 33 9.81 -6.31 11.56
C GLU A 33 9.72 -6.84 13.01
N ASN A 34 9.56 -8.16 13.20
CA ASN A 34 9.41 -8.82 14.50
C ASN A 34 8.19 -8.35 15.31
N TRP A 35 7.10 -7.99 14.64
CA TRP A 35 5.85 -7.65 15.33
C TRP A 35 5.27 -8.89 16.05
N PRO A 36 4.75 -8.75 17.27
CA PRO A 36 4.02 -9.83 17.94
C PRO A 36 2.76 -10.22 17.13
N PRO A 37 2.41 -11.52 17.04
CA PRO A 37 1.24 -11.98 16.28
C PRO A 37 -0.08 -11.27 16.66
N GLU A 38 -0.27 -10.96 17.94
CA GLU A 38 -1.45 -10.23 18.44
C GLU A 38 -1.57 -8.82 17.85
N LEU A 39 -0.44 -8.16 17.62
CA LEU A 39 -0.42 -6.82 17.03
C LEU A 39 -0.68 -6.90 15.52
N VAL A 40 -0.11 -7.89 14.83
CA VAL A 40 -0.39 -8.16 13.41
C VAL A 40 -1.86 -8.49 13.21
N GLN A 41 -2.42 -9.31 14.09
CA GLN A 41 -3.84 -9.66 14.10
C GLN A 41 -4.72 -8.42 14.20
N TYR A 42 -4.46 -7.56 15.19
CA TYR A 42 -5.22 -6.33 15.40
C TYR A 42 -5.13 -5.41 14.17
N TRP A 43 -3.91 -5.19 13.66
CA TRP A 43 -3.66 -4.28 12.56
C TRP A 43 -4.28 -4.74 11.24
N LEU A 44 -4.24 -6.06 10.96
CA LEU A 44 -4.82 -6.66 9.77
C LEU A 44 -6.28 -7.10 9.96
N ASN A 45 -6.88 -6.86 11.14
CA ASN A 45 -8.23 -7.26 11.49
C ASN A 45 -8.50 -8.76 11.21
N LEU A 46 -7.57 -9.62 11.62
CA LEU A 46 -7.65 -11.07 11.46
C LEU A 46 -8.34 -11.72 12.66
N THR A 47 -9.07 -12.80 12.42
CA THR A 47 -9.57 -13.66 13.51
C THR A 47 -8.43 -14.45 14.16
N ASP A 48 -8.62 -14.90 15.40
CA ASP A 48 -7.63 -15.71 16.13
C ASP A 48 -7.17 -16.92 15.31
N ARG A 49 -8.12 -17.57 14.62
CA ARG A 49 -7.84 -18.71 13.75
C ARG A 49 -6.99 -18.31 12.54
N GLN A 50 -7.29 -17.17 11.91
CA GLN A 50 -6.56 -16.73 10.73
C GLN A 50 -5.12 -16.36 11.04
N ILE A 51 -4.87 -15.59 12.10
CA ILE A 51 -3.49 -15.25 12.48
C ILE A 51 -2.72 -16.50 12.89
N LYS A 52 -3.33 -17.40 13.67
CA LYS A 52 -2.69 -18.65 14.08
C LYS A 52 -2.32 -19.51 12.88
N ASP A 53 -3.27 -19.77 11.99
CA ASP A 53 -3.05 -20.60 10.80
C ASP A 53 -2.03 -19.95 9.85
N ALA A 54 -2.00 -18.60 9.76
CA ALA A 54 -1.00 -17.87 8.98
C ALA A 54 0.41 -18.02 9.56
N MET A 55 0.59 -17.81 10.86
CA MET A 55 1.89 -17.97 11.53
C MET A 55 2.38 -19.43 11.44
N ASP A 56 1.49 -20.40 11.66
CA ASP A 56 1.82 -21.82 11.52
C ASP A 56 2.23 -22.17 10.07
N TYR A 57 1.54 -21.63 9.07
CA TYR A 57 1.89 -21.86 7.67
C TYR A 57 3.24 -21.26 7.31
N ILE A 58 3.51 -20.01 7.75
CA ILE A 58 4.78 -19.33 7.54
C ILE A 58 5.93 -20.14 8.15
N GLU A 59 5.79 -20.59 9.40
CA GLU A 59 6.85 -21.34 10.07
C GLU A 59 7.13 -22.68 9.38
N ASN A 60 6.09 -23.41 8.99
CA ASN A 60 6.23 -24.71 8.32
C ASN A 60 6.74 -24.62 6.87
N ASN A 61 6.60 -23.46 6.21
CA ASN A 61 6.95 -23.26 4.79
C ASN A 61 7.91 -22.08 4.59
N ARG A 62 8.72 -21.77 5.60
CA ARG A 62 9.47 -20.50 5.70
C ARG A 62 10.30 -20.18 4.47
N ALA A 63 11.06 -21.14 3.96
CA ALA A 63 11.94 -20.94 2.80
C ALA A 63 11.16 -20.56 1.53
N GLU A 64 10.02 -21.20 1.29
CA GLU A 64 9.16 -20.93 0.13
C GLU A 64 8.48 -19.56 0.27
N VAL A 65 7.87 -19.30 1.43
CA VAL A 65 7.18 -18.03 1.71
C VAL A 65 8.14 -16.85 1.62
N GLU A 66 9.34 -16.95 2.21
CA GLU A 66 10.35 -15.89 2.12
C GLU A 66 10.84 -15.67 0.68
N ALA A 67 10.93 -16.74 -0.13
CA ALA A 67 11.33 -16.60 -1.54
C ALA A 67 10.26 -15.88 -2.36
N GLU A 68 8.98 -16.25 -2.20
CA GLU A 68 7.86 -15.56 -2.84
C GLU A 68 7.72 -14.11 -2.35
N TYR A 69 7.88 -13.86 -1.06
CA TYR A 69 7.85 -12.53 -0.47
C TYR A 69 8.90 -11.60 -1.10
N ARG A 70 10.15 -12.06 -1.26
CA ARG A 70 11.20 -11.28 -1.93
C ARG A 70 10.84 -10.96 -3.39
N LEU A 71 10.18 -11.89 -4.10
CA LEU A 71 9.73 -11.66 -5.46
C LEU A 71 8.64 -10.58 -5.52
N VAL A 72 7.69 -10.62 -4.60
CA VAL A 72 6.60 -9.63 -4.48
C VAL A 72 7.17 -8.24 -4.22
N LEU A 73 8.11 -8.10 -3.28
CA LEU A 73 8.78 -6.81 -3.00
C LEU A 73 9.49 -6.26 -4.24
N LYS A 74 10.22 -7.11 -4.96
CA LYS A 74 10.90 -6.71 -6.19
C LYS A 74 9.92 -6.20 -7.25
N GLN A 75 8.82 -6.93 -7.48
CA GLN A 75 7.80 -6.54 -8.45
C GLN A 75 7.09 -5.24 -8.05
N ALA A 76 6.79 -5.08 -6.76
CA ALA A 76 6.19 -3.84 -6.25
C ALA A 76 7.09 -2.63 -6.48
N GLU A 77 8.40 -2.78 -6.26
CA GLU A 77 9.40 -1.75 -6.52
C GLU A 77 9.49 -1.40 -8.01
N GLU A 78 9.56 -2.41 -8.89
CA GLU A 78 9.60 -2.21 -10.35
C GLU A 78 8.36 -1.46 -10.86
N ILE A 79 7.17 -1.84 -10.39
CA ILE A 79 5.91 -1.18 -10.73
C ILE A 79 5.91 0.27 -10.21
N ARG A 80 6.37 0.50 -8.98
CA ARG A 80 6.44 1.85 -8.40
C ARG A 80 7.34 2.75 -9.25
N GLN A 81 8.56 2.30 -9.54
CA GLN A 81 9.53 3.06 -10.35
C GLN A 81 8.97 3.39 -11.74
N TYR A 82 8.39 2.39 -12.41
CA TYR A 82 7.77 2.60 -13.72
C TYR A 82 6.70 3.71 -13.70
N TRP A 83 5.80 3.68 -12.72
CA TRP A 83 4.74 4.70 -12.62
C TRP A 83 5.26 6.05 -12.14
N GLU A 84 6.26 6.10 -11.26
CA GLU A 84 6.89 7.36 -10.84
C GLU A 84 7.54 8.09 -12.02
N ASP A 85 8.29 7.37 -12.86
CA ASP A 85 8.93 7.94 -14.04
C ASP A 85 7.88 8.37 -15.08
N HIS A 86 6.89 7.51 -15.35
CA HIS A 86 5.79 7.84 -16.26
C HIS A 86 5.02 9.09 -15.80
N ASN A 87 4.71 9.16 -14.50
CA ASN A 87 3.97 10.28 -13.91
C ASN A 87 4.81 11.55 -13.90
N ARG A 88 6.13 11.48 -13.71
CA ARG A 88 7.02 12.64 -13.76
C ARG A 88 6.93 13.36 -15.10
N GLU A 89 7.00 12.62 -16.20
CA GLU A 89 6.85 13.18 -17.55
C GLU A 89 5.45 13.76 -17.77
N HIS A 90 4.41 13.04 -17.35
CA HIS A 90 3.04 13.48 -17.51
C HIS A 90 2.75 14.76 -16.72
N PHE A 91 3.23 14.86 -15.47
CA PHE A 91 3.10 16.05 -14.66
C PHE A 91 3.92 17.23 -15.20
N ALA A 92 5.10 17.00 -15.78
CA ALA A 92 5.86 18.05 -16.46
C ALA A 92 5.05 18.65 -17.62
N LYS A 93 4.45 17.80 -18.46
CA LYS A 93 3.56 18.25 -19.55
C LYS A 93 2.36 19.03 -19.03
N ILE A 94 1.67 18.54 -17.98
CA ILE A 94 0.55 19.26 -17.36
C ILE A 94 0.98 20.63 -16.84
N ARG A 95 2.18 20.75 -16.27
CA ARG A 95 2.71 22.02 -15.76
C ARG A 95 2.94 23.04 -16.87
N GLU A 96 3.34 22.59 -18.06
CA GLU A 96 3.56 23.43 -19.25
C GLU A 96 2.26 23.75 -20.00
N MET A 97 1.19 22.98 -19.80
CA MET A 97 -0.08 23.20 -20.48
C MET A 97 -0.64 24.59 -20.16
N PRO A 98 -1.05 25.37 -21.18
CA PRO A 98 -1.67 26.66 -20.95
C PRO A 98 -2.98 26.47 -20.19
N ARG A 99 -3.24 27.38 -19.25
CA ARG A 99 -4.52 27.39 -18.54
C ARG A 99 -5.65 27.55 -19.54
N ARG A 100 -6.72 26.77 -19.35
CA ARG A 100 -7.90 26.84 -20.22
C ARG A 100 -8.44 28.28 -20.25
N PRO A 101 -8.61 28.88 -21.44
CA PRO A 101 -9.20 30.21 -21.56
C PRO A 101 -10.64 30.22 -21.02
N GLY A 102 -11.09 31.36 -20.49
CA GLY A 102 -12.43 31.54 -19.90
C GLY A 102 -12.56 31.09 -18.44
N LYS A 103 -11.43 30.81 -17.77
CA LYS A 103 -11.37 30.45 -16.33
C LYS A 103 -10.45 31.37 -15.52
N GLU A 104 -10.06 32.51 -16.07
CA GLU A 104 -9.10 33.46 -15.50
C GLU A 104 -9.53 33.95 -14.11
N GLY A 105 -10.82 34.27 -13.95
CA GLY A 105 -11.38 34.71 -12.67
C GLY A 105 -11.32 33.64 -11.57
N LEU A 106 -11.47 32.36 -11.92
CA LEU A 106 -11.34 31.24 -10.98
C LEU A 106 -9.87 31.07 -10.55
N TRP A 107 -8.95 31.18 -11.50
CA TRP A 107 -7.51 31.09 -11.23
C TRP A 107 -6.99 32.24 -10.37
N MET A 108 -7.52 33.45 -10.54
CA MET A 108 -7.22 34.59 -9.69
C MET A 108 -7.61 34.33 -8.23
N LYS A 109 -8.80 33.77 -7.99
CA LYS A 109 -9.27 33.38 -6.64
C LYS A 109 -8.37 32.31 -6.02
N LEU A 110 -8.05 31.26 -6.79
CA LEU A 110 -7.15 30.20 -6.32
C LEU A 110 -5.75 30.72 -5.98
N LYS A 111 -5.23 31.67 -6.77
CA LYS A 111 -3.93 32.30 -6.49
C LYS A 111 -3.97 33.13 -5.22
N ALA A 112 -5.02 33.93 -5.02
CA ALA A 112 -5.18 34.75 -3.82
C ALA A 112 -5.28 33.88 -2.55
N GLU A 113 -6.06 32.79 -2.61
CA GLU A 113 -6.18 31.87 -1.49
C GLU A 113 -4.85 31.17 -1.18
N LYS A 114 -4.12 30.72 -2.20
CA LYS A 114 -2.80 30.13 -2.04
C LYS A 114 -1.82 31.10 -1.35
N THR A 115 -1.77 32.36 -1.79
CA THR A 115 -0.91 33.38 -1.16
C THR A 115 -1.30 33.64 0.29
N LYS A 116 -2.60 33.67 0.60
CA LYS A 116 -3.07 33.82 1.98
C LYS A 116 -2.62 32.66 2.87
N LEU A 117 -2.76 31.42 2.40
CA LEU A 117 -2.29 30.22 3.11
C LEU A 117 -0.76 30.24 3.29
N GLU A 118 0.00 30.61 2.25
CA GLU A 118 1.46 30.71 2.35
C GLU A 118 1.91 31.79 3.35
N GLN A 119 1.19 32.90 3.46
CA GLN A 119 1.44 33.92 4.48
C GLN A 119 1.05 33.46 5.88
N GLU A 120 -0.11 32.82 6.02
CA GLU A 120 -0.60 32.32 7.30
C GLU A 120 0.33 31.24 7.87
N TYR A 121 0.73 30.26 7.07
CA TYR A 121 1.61 29.16 7.51
C TYR A 121 3.12 29.47 7.42
N GLY A 122 3.53 30.42 6.57
CA GLY A 122 4.91 30.90 6.52
C GLY A 122 5.31 31.69 7.78
N ASN A 123 4.35 32.34 8.43
CA ASN A 123 4.56 33.09 9.68
C ASN A 123 4.66 32.19 10.94
N TYR A 124 4.49 30.87 10.82
CA TYR A 124 4.64 29.90 11.93
C TYR A 124 5.93 29.06 11.81
N SER A 125 6.85 29.42 10.91
CA SER A 125 8.10 28.69 10.66
C SER A 125 9.38 29.46 11.05
N ASP A 126 9.26 30.56 11.79
CA ASP A 126 10.38 31.30 12.41
C ASP A 126 10.48 31.05 13.93
#